data_AF-A0A6J2U3Y8-F1
#
_entry.id   AF-A0A6J2U3Y8-F1
#
_cell.length_a   1.000
_cell.length_b   1.000
_cell.length_c   1.000
_cell.angle_alpha   90.00
_cell.angle_beta   90.00
_cell.angle_gamma   90.00
#
_symmetry.space_group_name_H-M   'P 1'
#
loop_
_entity.id
_entity.type
_entity.pdbx_description
1 polymer ?
#
loop_
_entity_poly.entity_id
_entity_poly.type
_entity_poly.pdbx_seq_one_letter_code
_entity_poly.pdbx_strand_id
1 'polypeptide(L)'
;MVQIMLLATTMLDAQRRPSRLVMQAREQCFSSGRLRPEQRRHVDRHEFPDRPDVRSYVHCFWTRLHLWQDAHGFNVQAIVYMFGGPEHVNVEQAVPAINGCNASARSNRTVASPQKWCYEAFVCVLRTPVGVWYRRYMSDVLNGNA
;
A
#
# COMPACT_ATOMS: atom_id res chain seq x y z
N MET A 1 18.66 39.23 -0.63
CA MET A 1 17.40 38.47 -0.39
C MET A 1 17.21 37.41 -1.48
N VAL A 2 18.04 36.37 -1.56
CA VAL A 2 17.82 35.23 -2.49
C VAL A 2 18.33 33.95 -1.85
N GLN A 3 17.74 33.53 -0.73
CA GLN A 3 18.14 32.26 -0.09
C GLN A 3 17.02 31.64 0.75
N ILE A 4 15.79 31.66 0.22
CA ILE A 4 14.64 30.99 0.87
C ILE A 4 13.89 30.04 -0.11
N MET A 5 14.05 30.17 -1.44
CA MET A 5 13.25 29.37 -2.39
C MET A 5 13.77 27.95 -2.72
N LEU A 6 14.98 27.56 -2.31
CA LEU A 6 15.58 26.28 -2.74
C LEU A 6 15.24 25.07 -1.85
N LEU A 7 14.63 25.26 -0.68
CA LEU A 7 14.24 24.16 0.21
C LEU A 7 12.85 23.57 -0.13
N ALA A 8 11.99 24.33 -0.80
CA ALA A 8 10.63 23.88 -1.12
C ALA A 8 10.60 22.90 -2.30
N THR A 9 11.51 23.01 -3.26
CA THR A 9 11.53 22.16 -4.46
C THR A 9 11.98 20.72 -4.19
N THR A 10 12.87 20.49 -3.22
CA THR A 10 13.38 19.15 -2.91
C THR A 10 12.39 18.28 -2.13
N MET A 11 11.65 18.85 -1.18
CA MET A 11 10.61 18.12 -0.44
C MET A 11 9.40 17.78 -1.31
N LEU A 12 8.99 18.70 -2.19
CA LEU A 12 7.90 18.45 -3.14
C LEU A 12 8.26 17.30 -4.10
N ASP A 13 9.51 17.22 -4.56
CA ASP A 13 9.96 16.14 -5.44
C ASP A 13 10.09 14.78 -4.73
N ALA A 14 10.50 14.78 -3.46
CA ALA A 14 10.57 13.56 -2.65
C ALA A 14 9.18 12.97 -2.41
N GLN A 15 8.16 13.80 -2.14
CA GLN A 15 6.79 13.35 -1.90
C GLN A 15 6.05 12.95 -3.19
N ARG A 16 6.34 13.63 -4.32
CA ARG A 16 5.78 13.30 -5.64
C ARG A 16 6.29 11.98 -6.23
N ARG A 17 7.42 11.43 -5.75
CA ARG A 17 7.95 10.16 -6.26
C ARG A 17 7.11 8.95 -5.80
N PRO A 18 6.85 8.77 -4.50
CA PRO A 18 5.91 7.74 -4.00
C PRO A 18 4.54 7.79 -4.68
N SER A 19 3.91 8.98 -4.76
CA SER A 19 2.59 9.13 -5.38
C SER A 19 2.57 8.65 -6.84
N ARG A 20 3.61 8.97 -7.62
CA ARG A 20 3.76 8.51 -9.01
C ARG A 20 3.93 7.00 -9.10
N LEU A 21 4.79 6.40 -8.27
CA LEU A 21 5.01 4.95 -8.26
C LEU A 21 3.73 4.19 -7.88
N VAL A 22 3.00 4.70 -6.88
CA VAL A 22 1.70 4.18 -6.47
C VAL A 22 0.71 4.22 -7.64
N MET A 23 0.57 5.35 -8.32
CA MET A 23 -0.34 5.45 -9.47
C MET A 23 0.06 4.53 -10.62
N GLN A 24 1.36 4.42 -10.93
CA GLN A 24 1.85 3.49 -11.95
C GLN A 24 1.54 2.03 -11.59
N ALA A 25 1.78 1.62 -10.33
CA ALA A 25 1.44 0.27 -9.86
C ALA A 25 -0.06 0.00 -9.95
N ARG A 26 -0.91 0.98 -9.59
CA ARG A 26 -2.38 0.86 -9.72
C ARG A 26 -2.80 0.60 -11.16
N GLU A 27 -2.37 1.43 -12.13
CA GLU A 27 -2.78 1.26 -13.54
C GLU A 27 -2.30 -0.07 -14.13
N GLN A 28 -1.06 -0.47 -13.81
CA GLN A 28 -0.52 -1.76 -14.24
C GLN A 28 -1.32 -2.93 -13.67
N CYS A 29 -1.71 -2.85 -12.39
CA CYS A 29 -2.43 -3.93 -11.71
C CYS A 29 -3.93 -3.96 -11.99
N PHE A 30 -4.55 -2.82 -12.33
CA PHE A 30 -5.91 -2.82 -12.88
C PHE A 30 -5.95 -3.53 -14.23
N SER A 31 -4.95 -3.27 -15.08
CA SER A 31 -4.84 -3.89 -16.41
C SER A 31 -4.57 -5.39 -16.32
N SER A 32 -3.68 -5.83 -15.43
CA SER A 32 -3.31 -7.25 -15.30
C SER A 32 -4.31 -8.08 -14.48
N GLY A 33 -4.95 -7.48 -13.48
CA GLY A 33 -5.88 -8.15 -12.56
C GLY A 33 -7.26 -8.46 -13.16
N ARG A 34 -7.54 -7.99 -14.38
CA ARG A 34 -8.84 -8.15 -15.06
C ARG A 34 -10.03 -7.63 -14.23
N LEU A 35 -9.80 -6.60 -13.40
CA LEU A 35 -10.86 -5.93 -12.67
C LEU A 35 -11.79 -5.21 -13.65
N ARG A 36 -13.09 -5.47 -13.54
CA ARG A 36 -14.12 -4.72 -14.28
C ARG A 36 -14.16 -3.28 -13.79
N PRO A 37 -14.64 -2.32 -14.60
CA PRO A 37 -14.73 -0.91 -14.20
C PRO A 37 -15.49 -0.68 -12.88
N GLU A 38 -16.54 -1.47 -12.63
CA GLU A 38 -17.28 -1.43 -11.36
C GLU A 38 -16.43 -1.82 -10.15
N GLN A 39 -15.58 -2.83 -10.30
CA GLN A 39 -14.70 -3.36 -9.26
C GLN A 39 -13.55 -2.40 -8.98
N ARG A 40 -13.03 -1.74 -10.02
CA ARG A 40 -12.07 -0.64 -9.89
C ARG A 40 -12.61 0.49 -8.99
N ARG A 41 -13.88 0.88 -9.16
CA ARG A 41 -14.50 1.91 -8.30
C ARG A 41 -14.58 1.50 -6.83
N HIS A 42 -14.79 0.22 -6.52
CA HIS A 42 -14.73 -0.25 -5.12
C HIS A 42 -13.32 -0.05 -4.55
N VAL A 43 -12.29 -0.44 -5.30
CA VAL A 43 -10.89 -0.25 -4.89
C VAL A 43 -10.52 1.23 -4.72
N ASP A 44 -11.01 2.12 -5.60
CA ASP A 44 -10.82 3.56 -5.48
C ASP A 44 -11.49 4.14 -4.23
N ARG A 45 -12.60 3.55 -3.77
CA ARG A 45 -13.24 3.88 -2.49
C ARG A 45 -12.65 3.15 -1.28
N HIS A 46 -11.54 2.45 -1.44
CA HIS A 46 -10.89 1.65 -0.40
C HIS A 46 -11.74 0.47 0.10
N GLU A 47 -12.64 -0.04 -0.76
CA GLU A 47 -13.45 -1.23 -0.53
C GLU A 47 -12.77 -2.43 -1.22
N PHE A 48 -12.36 -3.42 -0.42
CA PHE A 48 -11.64 -4.60 -0.91
C PHE A 48 -12.42 -5.87 -0.53
N PRO A 49 -13.47 -6.25 -1.28
CA PRO A 49 -14.24 -7.45 -0.98
C PRO A 49 -13.40 -8.72 -1.23
N ASP A 50 -13.66 -9.77 -0.46
CA ASP A 50 -12.88 -11.01 -0.53
C ASP A 50 -13.22 -11.84 -1.78
N ARG A 51 -12.56 -11.51 -2.90
CA ARG A 51 -12.76 -12.15 -4.19
C ARG A 51 -11.44 -12.45 -4.90
N PRO A 52 -11.35 -13.48 -5.76
CA PRO A 52 -10.11 -13.84 -6.45
C PRO A 52 -9.46 -12.67 -7.21
N ASP A 53 -10.26 -11.90 -7.94
CA ASP A 53 -9.81 -10.74 -8.72
C ASP A 53 -9.25 -9.60 -7.86
N VAL A 54 -9.88 -9.34 -6.70
CA VAL A 54 -9.41 -8.34 -5.74
C VAL A 54 -8.14 -8.81 -5.04
N ARG A 55 -8.06 -10.09 -4.64
CA ARG A 55 -6.83 -10.69 -4.07
C ARG A 55 -5.66 -10.56 -5.04
N SER A 56 -5.90 -10.87 -6.32
CA SER A 56 -4.89 -10.74 -7.38
C SER A 56 -4.45 -9.29 -7.58
N TYR A 57 -5.37 -8.33 -7.56
CA TYR A 57 -5.03 -6.91 -7.63
C TYR A 57 -4.18 -6.47 -6.43
N VAL A 58 -4.59 -6.80 -5.20
CA VAL A 58 -3.85 -6.43 -3.97
C VAL A 58 -2.44 -7.00 -4.01
N HIS A 59 -2.30 -8.28 -4.35
CA HIS A 59 -1.00 -8.94 -4.49
C HIS A 59 -0.13 -8.27 -5.55
N CYS A 60 -0.68 -8.00 -6.73
CA CYS A 60 0.03 -7.30 -7.80
C CYS A 60 0.51 -5.92 -7.34
N PHE A 61 -0.37 -5.13 -6.73
CA PHE A 61 -0.09 -3.75 -6.32
C PHE A 61 1.09 -3.70 -5.35
N TRP A 62 1.05 -4.51 -4.29
CA TRP A 62 2.11 -4.53 -3.29
C TRP A 62 3.42 -5.14 -3.79
N THR A 63 3.34 -6.12 -4.69
CA THR A 63 4.53 -6.71 -5.33
C THR A 63 5.20 -5.72 -6.27
N ARG A 64 4.43 -4.95 -7.06
CA ARG A 64 4.95 -3.92 -7.98
C ARG A 64 5.66 -2.78 -7.27
N LEU A 65 5.25 -2.47 -6.04
CA LEU A 65 5.93 -1.50 -5.19
C LEU A 65 7.15 -2.10 -4.45
N HIS A 66 7.44 -3.39 -4.64
CA HIS A 66 8.47 -4.12 -3.90
C HIS A 66 8.25 -4.11 -2.37
N LEU A 67 6.99 -3.96 -1.94
CA LEU A 67 6.59 -3.93 -0.54
C LEU A 67 6.07 -5.27 -0.04
N TRP A 68 5.79 -6.21 -0.95
CA TRP A 68 5.42 -7.58 -0.65
C TRP A 68 6.37 -8.57 -1.34
N GLN A 69 6.70 -9.66 -0.64
CA GLN A 69 7.43 -10.81 -1.20
C GLN A 69 6.76 -12.12 -0.77
N ASP A 70 6.52 -13.04 -1.71
CA ASP A 70 5.78 -14.29 -1.43
C ASP A 70 6.45 -15.22 -0.41
N ALA A 71 7.76 -15.06 -0.18
CA ALA A 71 8.48 -15.78 0.86
C ALA A 71 8.32 -15.14 2.25
N HIS A 72 8.25 -13.81 2.33
CA HIS A 72 8.47 -13.03 3.56
C HIS A 72 7.27 -12.18 4.01
N GLY A 73 6.34 -11.89 3.12
CA GLY A 73 5.17 -11.04 3.37
C GLY A 73 5.50 -9.57 3.13
N PHE A 74 4.83 -8.67 3.87
CA PHE A 74 5.12 -7.24 3.80
C PHE A 74 6.52 -6.91 4.32
N ASN A 75 7.29 -6.16 3.53
CA ASN A 75 8.54 -5.54 3.94
C ASN A 75 8.24 -4.22 4.69
N VAL A 76 8.14 -4.33 6.01
CA VAL A 76 7.73 -3.23 6.89
C VAL A 76 8.67 -2.03 6.81
N GLN A 77 9.99 -2.26 6.79
CA GLN A 77 10.96 -1.18 6.64
C GLN A 77 10.79 -0.43 5.32
N ALA A 78 10.58 -1.15 4.21
CA ALA A 78 10.34 -0.53 2.91
C ALA A 78 9.03 0.27 2.89
N ILE A 79 7.97 -0.20 3.58
CA ILE A 79 6.71 0.54 3.73
C ILE A 79 6.95 1.85 4.47
N VAL A 80 7.59 1.80 5.64
CA VAL A 80 7.90 3.01 6.43
C VAL A 80 8.73 4.00 5.61
N TYR A 81 9.74 3.51 4.88
CA TYR A 81 10.60 4.36 4.06
C TYR A 81 9.86 4.98 2.85
N MET A 82 9.12 4.18 2.09
CA MET A 82 8.44 4.63 0.86
C MET A 82 7.44 5.76 1.14
N PHE A 83 6.83 5.75 2.33
CA PHE A 83 5.76 6.68 2.67
C PHE A 83 6.19 7.81 3.62
N GLY A 84 7.44 8.26 3.51
CA GLY A 84 7.93 9.49 4.15
C GLY A 84 8.59 9.29 5.51
N GLY A 85 8.83 8.05 5.94
CA GLY A 85 9.55 7.77 7.18
C GLY A 85 8.77 8.14 8.45
N PRO A 86 9.44 8.24 9.61
CA PRO A 86 8.80 8.42 10.91
C PRO A 86 7.99 9.71 11.06
N GLU A 87 8.26 10.71 10.20
CA GLU A 87 7.56 12.01 10.21
C GLU A 87 6.12 11.90 9.69
N HIS A 88 5.85 10.90 8.84
CA HIS A 88 4.54 10.68 8.21
C HIS A 88 3.87 9.38 8.63
N VAL A 89 4.64 8.42 9.14
CA VAL A 89 4.16 7.14 9.65
C VAL A 89 4.62 6.97 11.09
N ASN A 90 3.69 6.76 12.01
CA ASN A 90 4.05 6.39 13.38
C ASN A 90 4.67 4.98 13.38
N VAL A 91 6.01 4.92 13.37
CA VAL A 91 6.78 3.67 13.24
C VAL A 91 6.52 2.72 14.42
N GLU A 92 6.42 3.26 15.63
CA GLU A 92 6.17 2.48 16.85
C GLU A 92 4.83 1.73 16.78
N GLN A 93 3.84 2.31 16.12
CA GLN A 93 2.55 1.66 15.89
C GLN A 93 2.54 0.80 14.61
N ALA A 94 3.17 1.29 13.54
CA ALA A 94 3.08 0.65 12.23
C ALA A 94 3.85 -0.66 12.16
N VAL A 95 5.06 -0.70 12.72
CA VAL A 95 5.92 -1.88 12.68
C VAL A 95 5.28 -3.10 13.35
N PRO A 96 4.83 -3.03 14.62
CA PRO A 96 4.19 -4.18 15.26
C PRO A 96 2.86 -4.54 14.60
N ALA A 97 2.07 -3.56 14.14
CA ALA A 97 0.81 -3.83 13.46
C ALA A 97 0.99 -4.63 12.16
N ILE A 98 1.91 -4.20 11.29
CA ILE A 98 2.14 -4.88 10.00
C ILE A 98 2.76 -6.26 10.23
N ASN A 99 3.74 -6.39 11.14
CA ASN A 99 4.35 -7.68 11.48
C ASN A 99 3.34 -8.67 12.07
N GLY A 100 2.47 -8.21 12.97
CA GLY A 100 1.39 -9.03 13.54
C GLY A 100 0.40 -9.52 12.47
N CYS A 101 0.05 -8.67 11.51
CA CYS A 101 -0.80 -9.04 10.38
C CYS A 101 -0.13 -10.02 9.41
N ASN A 102 1.17 -9.83 9.11
CA ASN A 102 1.95 -10.80 8.34
C ASN A 102 1.92 -12.20 8.99
N ALA A 103 2.21 -12.26 10.29
CA ALA A 103 2.30 -13.51 11.04
C ALA A 103 0.95 -14.23 11.17
N SER A 104 -0.11 -13.49 11.54
CA SER A 104 -1.46 -14.06 11.70
C SER A 104 -2.03 -14.57 10.38
N ALA A 105 -1.80 -13.87 9.27
CA ALA A 105 -2.24 -14.33 7.96
C ALA A 105 -1.39 -15.53 7.45
N ARG A 106 -0.16 -15.70 7.96
CA ARG A 106 0.75 -16.78 7.55
C ARG A 106 0.39 -18.14 8.16
N SER A 107 -0.26 -18.17 9.32
CA SER A 107 -0.58 -19.43 10.02
C SER A 107 -1.57 -20.33 9.26
N ASN A 108 -2.26 -19.78 8.24
CA ASN A 108 -3.23 -20.51 7.40
C ASN A 108 -2.62 -21.09 6.09
N ARG A 109 -1.30 -21.26 6.05
CA ARG A 109 -0.51 -21.50 4.82
C ARG A 109 -0.68 -22.85 4.15
N THR A 110 -1.14 -23.87 4.87
CA THR A 110 -1.29 -25.22 4.30
C THR A 110 -2.33 -25.28 3.18
N VAL A 111 -3.15 -24.23 3.02
CA VAL A 111 -4.21 -24.13 1.99
C VAL A 111 -4.16 -22.80 1.21
N ALA A 112 -3.41 -21.78 1.65
CA ALA A 112 -3.48 -20.43 1.09
C ALA A 112 -2.44 -20.14 -0.01
N SER A 113 -2.88 -19.61 -1.16
CA SER A 113 -1.99 -19.09 -2.20
C SER A 113 -1.28 -17.80 -1.74
N PRO A 114 -0.15 -17.39 -2.36
CA PRO A 114 0.51 -16.13 -2.03
C PRO A 114 -0.41 -14.90 -2.14
N GLN A 115 -1.34 -14.91 -3.10
CA GLN A 115 -2.34 -13.84 -3.24
C GLN A 115 -3.30 -13.79 -2.06
N LYS A 116 -3.76 -14.95 -1.58
CA LYS A 116 -4.64 -15.04 -0.41
C LYS A 116 -3.92 -14.57 0.84
N TRP A 117 -2.66 -14.97 1.04
CA TRP A 117 -1.86 -14.51 2.17
C TRP A 117 -1.63 -12.99 2.14
N CYS A 118 -1.25 -12.44 0.98
CA CYS A 118 -1.08 -10.99 0.81
C CYS A 118 -2.37 -10.23 1.13
N TYR A 119 -3.49 -10.70 0.58
CA TYR A 119 -4.80 -10.11 0.82
C TYR A 119 -5.18 -10.14 2.31
N GLU A 120 -5.04 -11.29 2.98
CA GLU A 120 -5.39 -11.46 4.39
C GLU A 120 -4.54 -10.56 5.30
N ALA A 121 -3.23 -10.49 5.04
CA ALA A 121 -2.35 -9.57 5.74
C ALA A 121 -2.78 -8.11 5.51
N PHE A 122 -3.11 -7.75 4.27
CA PHE A 122 -3.51 -6.38 3.91
C PHE A 122 -4.82 -5.97 4.60
N VAL A 123 -5.87 -6.79 4.54
CA VAL A 123 -7.15 -6.46 5.19
C VAL A 123 -7.04 -6.46 6.72
N CYS A 124 -6.14 -7.26 7.29
CA CYS A 124 -5.75 -7.14 8.69
C CYS A 124 -5.16 -5.75 8.99
N VAL A 125 -4.17 -5.30 8.21
CA VAL A 125 -3.56 -3.96 8.38
C VAL A 125 -4.60 -2.85 8.24
N LEU A 126 -5.56 -2.98 7.31
CA LEU A 126 -6.63 -2.00 7.11
C LEU A 126 -7.52 -1.76 8.34
N ARG A 127 -7.56 -2.70 9.29
CA ARG A 127 -8.31 -2.63 10.56
C ARG A 127 -7.53 -1.97 11.70
N THR A 128 -6.26 -1.62 11.47
CA THR A 128 -5.38 -0.96 12.44
C THR A 128 -5.33 0.55 12.16
N PRO A 129 -4.71 1.37 13.04
CA PRO A 129 -4.42 2.78 12.75
C PRO A 129 -3.63 3.00 11.45
N VAL A 130 -2.78 2.06 11.05
CA VAL A 130 -2.05 2.10 9.76
C VAL A 130 -3.03 2.08 8.58
N GLY A 131 -4.13 1.35 8.70
CA GLY A 131 -5.20 1.32 7.70
C GLY A 131 -5.91 2.66 7.53
N VAL A 132 -6.11 3.42 8.62
CA VAL A 132 -6.69 4.77 8.58
C VAL A 132 -5.75 5.71 7.84
N TRP A 133 -4.46 5.67 8.19
CA TRP A 133 -3.42 6.44 7.50
C TRP A 133 -3.36 6.08 6.01
N TYR A 134 -3.35 4.80 5.66
CA TYR A 134 -3.28 4.33 4.27
C TYR A 134 -4.43 4.89 3.43
N ARG A 135 -5.67 4.85 3.96
CA ARG A 135 -6.84 5.40 3.25
C ARG A 135 -6.74 6.90 3.00
N ARG A 136 -6.18 7.66 3.95
CA ARG A 136 -5.93 9.10 3.78
C ARG A 136 -4.90 9.35 2.69
N TYR A 137 -3.72 8.71 2.82
CA TYR A 137 -2.65 8.83 1.83
C TYR A 137 -3.13 8.46 0.42
N MET A 138 -3.85 7.36 0.28
CA MET A 138 -4.38 6.94 -1.02
C MET A 138 -5.43 7.92 -1.57
N SER A 139 -6.25 8.52 -0.71
CA SER A 139 -7.18 9.58 -1.13
C SER A 139 -6.42 10.80 -1.64
N ASP A 140 -5.34 11.19 -0.97
CA ASP A 140 -4.51 12.32 -1.41
C ASP A 140 -3.84 12.02 -2.75
N VAL A 141 -3.30 10.82 -2.94
CA VAL A 141 -2.70 10.38 -4.22
C VAL A 141 -3.75 10.41 -5.34
N LEU A 142 -4.94 9.88 -5.12
CA LEU A 142 -5.99 9.81 -6.14
C LEU A 142 -6.56 11.20 -6.51
N ASN A 143 -6.58 12.13 -5.57
CA ASN A 143 -7.05 13.50 -5.79
C ASN A 143 -5.95 14.45 -6.27
N GLY A 144 -4.69 13.99 -6.37
CA GLY A 144 -3.55 14.83 -6.78
C GLY A 144 -3.02 15.76 -5.68
N ASN A 145 -3.32 15.46 -4.41
CA ASN A 145 -2.92 16.24 -3.24
C ASN A 145 -1.64 15.71 -2.55
N ALA A 146 -1.13 14.54 -2.96
CA ALA A 146 0.02 13.87 -2.33
C ALA A 146 1.37 14.18 -2.96
#